data_AF-A0A2N2T749-F1
#
_entry.id   AF-A0A2N2T749-F1
#
_cell.length_a   1.000
_cell.length_b   1.000
_cell.length_c   1.000
_cell.angle_alpha   90.00
_cell.angle_beta   90.00
_cell.angle_gamma   90.00
#
_symmetry.space_group_name_H-M   'P 1'
#
loop_
_entity.id
_entity.type
_entity.pdbx_description
1 polymer ?
#
loop_
_entity_poly.entity_id
_entity_poly.type
_entity_poly.pdbx_seq_one_letter_code
_entity_poly.pdbx_strand_id
1 'polypeptide(L)'
;MKSQALTLFDLVERLSLLTRADLRQAGAAQGLQPVHLQVLFYLNQANRFSNTPQALTEYLGLTKGTVSQTVLVLARRRLISRYAD
;
A
#
# COMPACT_ATOMS: atom_id res chain seq x y z
N MET A 1 12.29 -26.17 22.44
CA MET A 1 10.99 -25.58 22.05
C MET A 1 11.27 -24.22 21.43
N LYS A 2 10.87 -23.96 20.18
CA LYS A 2 10.99 -22.59 19.63
C LYS A 2 10.17 -21.63 20.50
N SER A 3 10.73 -20.47 20.82
CA SER A 3 9.99 -19.41 21.51
C SER A 3 8.72 -19.07 20.71
N GLN A 4 7.59 -18.92 21.38
CA GLN A 4 6.31 -18.56 20.72
C GLN A 4 6.45 -17.27 19.90
N ALA A 5 7.25 -16.32 20.37
CA ALA A 5 7.55 -15.07 19.65
C ALA A 5 8.28 -15.32 18.32
N LEU A 6 9.23 -16.26 18.28
CA LEU A 6 9.94 -16.62 17.04
C LEU A 6 9.00 -17.29 16.04
N THR A 7 8.09 -18.15 16.52
CA THR A 7 7.09 -18.77 15.64
C THR A 7 6.13 -17.74 15.06
N LEU A 8 5.66 -16.77 15.85
CA LEU A 8 4.81 -15.69 15.35
C LEU A 8 5.54 -14.84 14.31
N PHE A 9 6.79 -14.47 14.58
CA PHE A 9 7.63 -13.73 13.64
C PHE A 9 7.77 -14.48 12.31
N ASP A 10 8.15 -15.76 12.35
CA ASP A 10 8.29 -16.62 11.17
C ASP A 10 7.00 -16.66 10.34
N LEU A 11 5.83 -16.75 11.00
CA LEU A 11 4.53 -16.77 10.32
C LEU A 11 4.17 -15.42 9.69
N VAL A 12 4.38 -14.31 10.40
CA VAL A 12 4.12 -12.97 9.87
C VAL A 12 5.02 -12.66 8.69
N GLU A 13 6.30 -13.05 8.75
CA GLU A 13 7.24 -12.87 7.64
C GLU A 13 6.79 -13.66 6.41
N ARG A 14 6.46 -14.94 6.58
CA ARG A 14 5.98 -15.81 5.49
C ARG A 14 4.70 -15.28 4.86
N LEU A 15 3.73 -14.88 5.67
CA LEU A 15 2.50 -14.28 5.18
C LEU A 15 2.78 -12.99 4.40
N SER A 16 3.66 -12.13 4.93
CA SER A 16 4.06 -10.89 4.26
C SER A 16 4.73 -11.14 2.91
N LEU A 17 5.54 -12.20 2.79
CA LEU A 17 6.18 -12.59 1.54
C LEU A 17 5.16 -13.07 0.50
N LEU A 18 4.20 -13.91 0.90
CA LEU A 18 3.12 -14.38 0.04
C LEU A 18 2.25 -13.22 -0.45
N THR A 19 1.79 -12.37 0.48
CA THR A 19 0.99 -11.19 0.13
C THR A 19 1.73 -10.27 -0.85
N ARG A 20 3.04 -10.05 -0.67
CA ARG A 20 3.84 -9.26 -1.62
C ARG A 20 3.99 -9.93 -2.99
N ALA A 21 4.07 -11.26 -3.04
CA ALA A 21 4.11 -12.00 -4.29
C ALA A 21 2.79 -11.86 -5.06
N ASP A 22 1.65 -12.03 -4.37
CA ASP A 22 0.32 -11.88 -4.95
C ASP A 22 0.08 -10.47 -5.46
N LEU A 23 0.46 -9.44 -4.69
CA LEU A 23 0.37 -8.05 -5.14
C LEU A 23 1.21 -7.77 -6.40
N ARG A 24 2.41 -8.35 -6.51
CA ARG A 24 3.21 -8.24 -7.74
C ARG A 24 2.51 -8.87 -8.92
N GLN A 25 1.93 -10.06 -8.75
CA GLN A 25 1.19 -10.73 -9.82
C GLN A 25 -0.05 -9.94 -10.23
N ALA A 26 -0.84 -9.46 -9.27
CA ALA A 26 -2.04 -8.66 -9.53
C ALA A 26 -1.73 -7.35 -10.28
N GLY A 27 -0.59 -6.72 -9.97
CA GLY A 27 -0.17 -5.47 -10.59
C GLY A 27 0.53 -5.64 -11.95
N ALA A 28 1.06 -6.83 -12.25
CA ALA A 28 1.97 -7.07 -13.37
C ALA A 28 1.37 -6.67 -14.73
N ALA A 29 0.15 -7.12 -15.03
CA ALA A 29 -0.53 -6.82 -16.30
C ALA A 29 -0.73 -5.32 -16.53
N GLN A 30 -0.83 -4.55 -15.46
CA GLN A 30 -0.98 -3.10 -15.50
C GLN A 30 0.33 -2.37 -15.22
N GLY A 31 1.48 -3.04 -15.10
CA GLY A 31 2.75 -2.40 -14.72
C GLY A 31 2.66 -1.63 -13.38
N LEU A 32 1.84 -2.10 -12.45
CA LEU A 32 1.69 -1.52 -11.12
C LEU A 32 2.58 -2.26 -10.13
N GLN A 33 3.29 -1.50 -9.30
CA GLN A 33 4.06 -2.05 -8.18
C GLN A 33 3.13 -2.32 -6.99
N PRO A 34 3.52 -3.21 -6.05
CA PRO A 34 2.71 -3.49 -4.86
C PRO A 34 2.28 -2.24 -4.07
N VAL A 35 3.15 -1.25 -3.94
CA VAL A 35 2.83 0.01 -3.25
C VAL A 35 1.72 0.80 -3.95
N HIS A 36 1.65 0.74 -5.29
CA HIS A 36 0.56 1.37 -6.05
C HIS A 36 -0.78 0.71 -5.71
N LEU A 37 -0.82 -0.62 -5.63
CA LEU A 37 -2.03 -1.36 -5.27
C LEU A 37 -2.43 -1.11 -3.81
N GLN A 38 -1.48 -1.06 -2.89
CA GLN A 38 -1.74 -0.74 -1.48
C GLN A 38 -2.37 0.65 -1.32
N VAL A 39 -1.89 1.65 -2.07
CA VAL A 39 -2.51 2.99 -2.10
C VAL A 39 -3.94 2.92 -2.64
N LEU A 40 -4.19 2.20 -3.73
CA LEU A 40 -5.54 2.06 -4.28
C LEU A 40 -6.48 1.34 -3.30
N PHE A 41 -6.02 0.26 -2.64
CA PHE A 41 -6.80 -0.45 -1.63
C PHE A 41 -7.13 0.41 -0.43
N TYR A 42 -6.19 1.24 0.03
CA TYR A 42 -6.45 2.19 1.09
C TYR A 42 -7.50 3.21 0.66
N LEU A 43 -7.31 3.86 -0.49
CA LEU A 43 -8.22 4.91 -0.96
C LEU A 43 -9.64 4.38 -1.24
N ASN A 44 -9.78 3.13 -1.67
CA ASN A 44 -11.07 2.46 -1.83
C ASN A 44 -11.84 2.28 -0.50
N GLN A 45 -11.14 2.21 0.62
CA GLN A 45 -11.72 2.07 1.96
C GLN A 45 -11.77 3.39 2.73
N ALA A 46 -11.03 4.40 2.27
CA ALA A 46 -10.93 5.69 2.94
C ALA A 46 -12.27 6.44 2.88
N ASN A 47 -12.69 6.97 4.03
CA ASN A 47 -13.78 7.92 4.11
C ASN A 47 -13.26 9.37 3.99
N ARG A 48 -14.16 10.35 4.02
CA ARG A 48 -13.82 11.79 3.89
C ARG A 48 -12.76 12.30 4.88
N PHE A 49 -12.65 11.70 6.06
CA PHE A 49 -11.70 12.11 7.10
C PHE A 49 -10.33 11.45 6.94
N SER A 50 -10.29 10.25 6.37
CA SER A 50 -9.05 9.50 6.11
C SER A 50 -8.52 9.67 4.69
N ASN A 51 -9.29 10.28 3.78
CA ASN A 51 -8.87 10.51 2.40
C ASN A 51 -7.91 11.71 2.28
N THR A 52 -6.79 11.67 3.03
CA THR A 52 -5.77 12.71 3.04
C THR A 52 -4.39 12.12 2.80
N PRO A 53 -3.44 12.87 2.19
CA PRO A 53 -2.06 12.40 2.03
C PRO A 53 -1.39 12.05 3.36
N GLN A 54 -1.73 12.75 4.44
CA GLN A 54 -1.20 12.49 5.78
C GLN A 54 -1.67 11.13 6.30
N ALA A 55 -2.98 10.86 6.31
CA ALA A 55 -3.53 9.61 6.81
C ALA A 55 -3.05 8.41 5.98
N LEU A 56 -2.92 8.57 4.65
CA LEU A 56 -2.32 7.56 3.78
C LEU A 56 -0.85 7.27 4.14
N THR A 57 -0.08 8.31 4.48
CA THR A 57 1.33 8.17 4.88
C THR A 57 1.46 7.41 6.19
N GLU A 58 0.65 7.77 7.18
CA GLU A 58 0.60 7.11 8.48
C GLU A 58 0.17 5.65 8.34
N TYR A 59 -0.88 5.39 7.54
CA TYR A 59 -1.39 4.03 7.31
C TYR A 59 -0.36 3.10 6.69
N LEU A 60 0.38 3.57 5.67
CA LEU A 60 1.37 2.75 4.98
C LEU A 60 2.70 2.63 5.76
N GLY A 61 2.93 3.46 6.77
CA GLY A 61 4.21 3.52 7.47
C GLY A 61 5.38 3.89 6.54
N LEU A 62 5.10 4.64 5.47
CA LEU A 62 6.08 5.09 4.48
C LEU A 62 6.41 6.57 4.67
N THR A 63 7.48 7.05 4.04
CA THR A 63 7.80 8.48 4.08
C THR A 63 6.85 9.28 3.19
N LYS A 64 6.64 10.55 3.53
CA LYS A 64 5.85 11.50 2.73
C LYS A 64 6.33 11.57 1.28
N GLY A 65 7.65 11.46 1.05
CA GLY A 65 8.26 11.44 -0.27
C GLY A 65 7.82 10.23 -1.10
N THR A 66 7.93 9.02 -0.54
CA THR A 66 7.50 7.78 -1.21
C THR A 66 6.01 7.79 -1.53
N VAL A 67 5.18 8.23 -0.59
CA VAL A 67 3.72 8.32 -0.79
C VAL A 67 3.38 9.36 -1.85
N SER A 68 4.01 10.52 -1.80
CA SER A 68 3.78 11.59 -2.79
C SER A 68 4.14 11.14 -4.21
N GLN A 69 5.27 10.46 -4.38
CA GLN A 69 5.67 9.92 -5.68
C GLN A 69 4.72 8.82 -6.16
N THR A 70 4.29 7.93 -5.25
CA THR A 70 3.31 6.88 -5.59
C THR A 70 1.98 7.47 -6.07
N VAL A 71 1.44 8.43 -5.32
CA VAL A 71 0.19 9.12 -5.67
C VAL A 71 0.35 9.87 -6.99
N LEU A 72 1.49 10.50 -7.24
CA LEU A 72 1.78 11.17 -8.52
C LEU A 72 1.77 10.19 -9.69
N VAL A 73 2.40 9.02 -9.55
CA VAL A 73 2.38 7.96 -10.59
C VAL A 73 0.95 7.50 -10.85
N LEU A 74 0.18 7.19 -9.82
CA LEU A 74 -1.22 6.75 -9.96
C LEU A 74 -2.10 7.84 -10.63
N ALA A 75 -1.91 9.10 -10.26
CA ALA A 75 -2.66 10.23 -10.84
C ALA A 75 -2.30 10.45 -12.31
N ARG A 76 -1.02 10.38 -12.68
CA ARG A 76 -0.58 10.45 -14.09
C ARG A 76 -1.16 9.34 -14.94
N ARG A 77 -1.39 8.17 -14.34
CA ARG A 77 -2.04 7.02 -14.97
C ARG A 77 -3.56 7.07 -14.92
N ARG A 78 -4.15 8.16 -14.41
CA ARG A 78 -5.60 8.38 -14.26
C ARG A 78 -6.31 7.31 -13.42
N LEU A 79 -5.57 6.65 -12.51
CA LEU A 79 -6.12 5.66 -11.59
C LEU A 79 -6.70 6.30 -10.33
N ILE A 80 -6.29 7.54 -10.03
CA ILE A 80 -6.83 8.37 -8.97
C ILE A 80 -6.93 9.81 -9.46
N SER A 81 -7.80 10.60 -8.82
CA SER A 81 -7.92 12.04 -9.04
C SER A 81 -7.79 12.78 -7.72
N ARG A 82 -7.25 14.00 -7.78
CA ARG A 82 -7.21 14.91 -6.63
C ARG A 82 -8.27 15.97 -6.81
N TYR A 83 -8.98 16.25 -5.74
CA TYR A 83 -9.93 17.35 -5.65
C TYR A 83 -9.43 18.30 -4.58
N ALA A 84 -9.53 19.60 -4.84
CA ALA A 84 -9.47 20.57 -3.76
C ALA A 84 -10.81 20.48 -3.01
N ASP A 85 -10.76 20.58 -1.69
CA ASP A 85 -11.96 20.77 -0.88
C ASP A 85 -12.62 22.13 -1.20
#